data_AF-G4TH41-F1
#
_entry.id   AF-G4TH41-F1
#
_cell.length_a   1.000
_cell.length_b   1.000
_cell.length_c   1.000
_cell.angle_alpha   90.00
_cell.angle_beta   90.00
_cell.angle_gamma   90.00
#
_symmetry.space_group_name_H-M   'P 1'
#
loop_
_entity.id
_entity.type
_entity.pdbx_description
1 polymer ?
#
loop_
_entity_poly.entity_id
_entity_poly.type
_entity_poly.pdbx_seq_one_letter_code
_entity_poly.pdbx_strand_id
1 'polypeptide(L)'
;MQASIYHQVHVILCDDKDDFIQRLHDISADQGIKPYKHIRRTHLPYVTDISIPTGINHAETYKHMLSKIYKFTDPVVNAVIEAKPRLNRIMSAYAEIGDQTQRELLFECNMVHRYTKAGQASRSMNINLSKRLHLTMYGTNPLAFVGPDNAADMHH
;
A
#
# COMPACT_ATOMS: atom_id res chain seq x y z
N MET A 1 33.36 8.11 8.54
CA MET A 1 32.46 7.06 9.08
C MET A 1 32.39 7.06 10.61
N GLN A 2 33.52 7.20 11.35
CA GLN A 2 33.49 7.32 12.82
C GLN A 2 32.63 8.50 13.34
N ALA A 3 32.70 9.68 12.72
CA ALA A 3 31.92 10.84 13.17
C ALA A 3 30.39 10.61 13.16
N SER A 4 29.88 9.86 12.19
CA SER A 4 28.44 9.55 12.09
C SER A 4 27.98 8.61 13.21
N ILE A 5 28.85 7.68 13.63
CA ILE A 5 28.55 6.70 14.68
C ILE A 5 28.58 7.35 16.07
N TYR A 6 29.57 8.21 16.35
CA TYR A 6 29.74 8.81 17.67
C TYR A 6 28.92 10.08 17.90
N HIS A 7 28.67 10.88 16.86
CA HIS A 7 28.02 12.19 17.01
C HIS A 7 26.65 12.28 16.35
N GLN A 8 26.15 11.19 15.75
CA GLN A 8 24.86 11.15 15.05
C GLN A 8 24.75 12.26 13.97
N VAL A 9 25.86 12.65 13.36
CA VAL A 9 25.90 13.65 12.29
C VAL A 9 25.95 12.97 10.92
N HIS A 10 25.23 13.55 9.96
CA HIS A 10 25.32 13.15 8.57
C HIS A 10 26.36 14.00 7.86
N VAL A 11 27.44 13.38 7.39
CA VAL A 11 28.52 14.05 6.66
C VAL A 11 28.33 13.79 5.18
N ILE A 12 28.23 14.85 4.39
CA ILE A 12 28.17 14.78 2.93
C ILE A 12 29.45 15.41 2.40
N LEU A 13 30.17 14.67 1.56
CA LEU A 13 31.32 15.17 0.82
C LEU A 13 30.83 15.55 -0.58
N CYS A 14 31.20 16.74 -1.02
CA CYS A 14 30.89 17.24 -2.36
C CYS A 14 32.20 17.39 -3.14
N ASP A 15 32.20 16.94 -4.39
CA ASP A 15 33.38 16.93 -5.24
C ASP A 15 33.64 18.31 -5.88
N ASP A 16 32.58 19.08 -6.13
CA ASP A 16 32.65 20.43 -6.69
C ASP A 16 31.59 21.38 -6.08
N LYS A 17 31.65 22.66 -6.50
CA LYS A 17 30.76 23.70 -5.98
C LYS A 17 29.32 23.54 -6.46
N ASP A 18 29.11 23.00 -7.66
CA ASP A 18 27.77 22.88 -8.23
C ASP A 18 27.01 21.73 -7.58
N ASP A 19 27.67 20.60 -7.30
CA ASP A 19 27.14 19.52 -6.46
C ASP A 19 26.80 20.04 -5.06
N PHE A 20 27.66 20.87 -4.45
CA PHE A 20 27.34 21.47 -3.15
C PHE A 20 26.04 22.30 -3.18
N ILE A 21 25.85 23.13 -4.21
CA ILE A 21 24.63 23.95 -4.36
C ILE A 21 23.41 23.05 -4.54
N GLN A 22 23.51 22.02 -5.39
CA GLN A 22 22.42 21.08 -5.64
C GLN A 22 22.05 20.32 -4.36
N ARG A 23 23.03 19.81 -3.62
CA ARG A 23 22.82 19.11 -2.34
C ARG A 23 22.15 20.01 -1.31
N LEU A 24 22.57 21.27 -1.23
CA LEU A 24 21.95 22.23 -0.31
C LEU A 24 20.49 22.51 -0.67
N HIS A 25 20.20 22.68 -1.96
CA HIS A 25 18.85 22.81 -2.47
C HIS A 25 17.99 21.59 -2.12
N ASP A 26 18.48 20.38 -2.39
CA ASP A 26 17.76 19.14 -2.12
C ASP A 26 17.45 18.96 -0.63
N ILE A 27 18.41 19.25 0.26
CA ILE A 27 18.20 19.24 1.71
C ILE A 27 17.12 20.23 2.11
N SER A 28 17.15 21.45 1.57
CA SER A 28 16.15 22.49 1.87
C SER A 28 14.75 22.08 1.42
N ALA A 29 14.63 21.51 0.22
CA ALA A 29 13.38 20.99 -0.32
C ALA A 29 12.86 19.83 0.54
N ASP A 30 13.73 18.91 0.96
CA ASP A 30 13.37 17.79 1.82
C ASP A 30 12.88 18.23 3.20
N GLN A 31 13.49 19.25 3.82
CA GLN A 31 12.98 19.83 5.07
C GLN A 31 11.62 20.51 4.87
N GLY A 32 11.43 21.24 3.77
CA GLY A 32 10.17 21.91 3.45
C GLY A 32 8.99 20.93 3.32
N ILE A 33 9.23 19.75 2.73
CA ILE A 33 8.19 18.73 2.54
C ILE A 33 8.11 17.71 3.68
N LYS A 34 9.07 17.70 4.61
CA LYS A 34 9.14 16.77 5.75
C LYS A 34 7.85 16.68 6.57
N PRO A 35 7.19 17.79 7.00
CA PRO A 35 5.96 17.67 7.78
C PRO A 35 4.84 16.97 6.97
N TYR A 36 4.71 17.30 5.69
CA TYR A 36 3.74 16.66 4.80
C TYR A 36 4.05 15.18 4.57
N LYS A 37 5.33 14.81 4.44
CA LYS A 37 5.77 13.39 4.39
C LYS A 37 5.40 12.64 5.66
N HIS A 38 5.58 13.24 6.84
CA HIS A 38 5.21 12.62 8.12
C HIS A 38 3.70 12.45 8.24
N ILE A 39 2.92 13.48 7.92
CA ILE A 39 1.46 13.45 7.93
C ILE A 39 0.93 12.38 6.96
N ARG A 40 1.44 12.35 5.73
CA ARG A 40 1.08 11.34 4.72
C ARG A 40 1.43 9.91 5.14
N ARG A 41 2.45 9.74 5.99
CA ARG A 41 2.85 8.45 6.56
C ARG A 41 2.08 8.08 7.84
N THR A 42 1.20 8.95 8.35
CA THR A 42 0.34 8.57 9.47
C THR A 42 -0.63 7.48 9.03
N HIS A 43 -0.85 6.51 9.91
CA HIS A 43 -1.84 5.44 9.74
C HIS A 43 -3.26 5.92 10.03
N LEU A 44 -3.44 7.22 10.28
CA LEU A 44 -4.71 7.78 10.68
C LEU A 44 -5.63 7.88 9.46
N PRO A 45 -6.87 7.36 9.54
CA PRO A 45 -7.84 7.42 8.45
C PRO A 45 -8.32 8.84 8.14
N TYR A 46 -7.92 9.85 8.94
CA TYR A 46 -8.42 11.22 8.90
C TYR A 46 -7.50 12.24 8.25
N VAL A 47 -6.35 11.83 7.69
CA VAL A 47 -5.56 12.78 6.89
C VAL A 47 -5.32 12.24 5.51
N THR A 48 -6.11 12.73 4.56
CA THR A 48 -5.52 13.45 3.42
C THR A 48 -6.58 14.31 2.73
N ASP A 49 -6.34 15.62 2.71
CA ASP A 49 -6.71 16.44 1.56
C ASP A 49 -5.95 15.91 0.35
N ILE A 50 -6.50 14.96 -0.38
CA ILE A 50 -6.18 14.75 -1.80
C ILE A 50 -7.44 14.18 -2.44
N SER A 51 -8.20 14.99 -3.17
CA SER A 51 -9.03 14.49 -4.26
C SER A 51 -8.09 13.79 -5.24
N ILE A 52 -7.87 12.48 -5.06
CA ILE A 52 -7.06 11.70 -5.98
C ILE A 52 -7.88 11.60 -7.25
N PRO A 53 -7.38 12.07 -8.41
CA PRO A 53 -8.09 11.86 -9.66
C PRO A 53 -8.25 10.35 -9.86
N THR A 54 -9.48 9.87 -9.74
CA THR A 54 -9.85 8.49 -10.03
C THR A 54 -9.96 8.33 -11.55
N GLY A 55 -9.71 7.13 -12.04
CA GLY A 55 -9.69 6.85 -13.48
C GLY A 55 -10.99 7.24 -14.20
N ILE A 56 -10.94 7.27 -15.53
CA ILE A 56 -11.98 7.78 -16.42
C ILE A 56 -13.28 6.96 -16.30
N ASN A 57 -13.17 5.71 -15.83
CA ASN A 57 -14.28 4.77 -15.71
C ASN A 57 -14.35 4.07 -14.34
N HIS A 58 -15.49 3.42 -14.10
CA HIS A 58 -15.76 2.68 -12.86
C HIS A 58 -14.78 1.51 -12.62
N ALA A 59 -14.28 0.87 -13.68
CA ALA A 59 -13.34 -0.25 -13.56
C ALA A 59 -11.96 0.22 -13.08
N GLU A 60 -11.47 1.34 -13.61
CA GLU A 60 -10.24 1.98 -13.16
C GLU A 60 -10.37 2.51 -11.75
N THR A 61 -11.51 3.12 -11.41
CA THR A 61 -11.79 3.55 -10.03
C THR A 61 -11.74 2.36 -9.07
N TYR A 62 -12.39 1.25 -9.41
CA TYR A 62 -12.36 0.03 -8.60
C TYR A 62 -10.95 -0.56 -8.47
N LYS A 63 -10.17 -0.59 -9.55
CA LYS A 63 -8.75 -0.97 -9.53
C LYS A 63 -7.93 -0.06 -8.62
N HIS A 64 -8.17 1.24 -8.68
CA HIS A 64 -7.51 2.22 -7.83
C HIS A 64 -7.87 2.05 -6.36
N MET A 65 -9.13 1.73 -6.02
CA MET A 65 -9.52 1.44 -4.65
C MET A 65 -8.77 0.22 -4.09
N LEU A 66 -8.69 -0.87 -4.86
CA LEU A 66 -7.99 -2.09 -4.45
C LEU A 66 -6.48 -1.86 -4.25
N SER A 67 -5.84 -1.04 -5.10
CA SER A 67 -4.40 -0.76 -4.98
C SER A 67 -4.02 0.12 -3.78
N LYS A 68 -5.00 0.72 -3.09
CA LYS A 68 -4.75 1.44 -1.83
C LYS A 68 -4.66 0.51 -0.62
N ILE A 69 -5.08 -0.75 -0.74
CA ILE A 69 -4.96 -1.72 0.35
C ILE A 69 -3.48 -2.07 0.54
N TYR A 70 -3.01 -2.09 1.79
CA TYR A 70 -1.61 -2.41 2.08
C TYR A 70 -1.20 -3.79 1.54
N LYS A 71 -0.04 -3.84 0.85
CA LYS A 71 0.50 -5.02 0.13
C LYS A 71 -0.32 -5.51 -1.09
N PHE A 72 -1.33 -4.76 -1.56
CA PHE A 72 -2.04 -5.06 -2.80
C PHE A 72 -1.25 -4.54 -4.01
N THR A 73 -0.34 -5.37 -4.51
CA THR A 73 0.39 -5.10 -5.76
C THR A 73 -0.51 -5.30 -6.99
N ASP A 74 -0.14 -4.73 -8.13
CA ASP A 74 -0.95 -4.87 -9.37
C ASP A 74 -1.34 -6.31 -9.72
N PRO A 75 -0.45 -7.33 -9.60
CA PRO A 75 -0.85 -8.73 -9.79
C PRO A 75 -1.97 -9.18 -8.85
N VAL A 76 -1.90 -8.80 -7.57
CA VAL A 76 -2.91 -9.16 -6.55
C VAL A 76 -4.23 -8.47 -6.87
N VAL A 77 -4.19 -7.18 -7.23
CA VAL A 77 -5.37 -6.41 -7.64
C VAL A 77 -6.04 -7.04 -8.86
N ASN A 78 -5.25 -7.38 -9.89
CA ASN A 78 -5.78 -8.02 -11.09
C ASN A 78 -6.43 -9.36 -10.78
N ALA A 79 -5.83 -10.20 -9.93
CA ALA A 79 -6.44 -11.47 -9.51
C ALA A 79 -7.81 -11.29 -8.81
N VAL A 80 -7.95 -10.24 -7.99
CA VAL A 80 -9.23 -9.91 -7.33
C VAL A 80 -10.26 -9.44 -8.36
N ILE A 81 -9.85 -8.60 -9.32
CA ILE A 81 -10.71 -8.11 -10.40
C ILE A 81 -11.15 -9.26 -11.32
N GLU A 82 -10.25 -10.18 -11.66
CA GLU A 82 -10.55 -11.38 -12.45
C GLU A 82 -11.59 -12.26 -11.74
N ALA A 83 -11.44 -12.48 -10.43
CA ALA A 83 -12.40 -13.23 -9.63
C ALA A 83 -13.74 -12.49 -9.44
N LYS A 84 -13.70 -11.17 -9.20
CA LYS A 84 -14.87 -10.30 -8.96
C LYS A 84 -14.68 -8.94 -9.64
N PRO A 85 -15.19 -8.78 -10.88
CA PRO A 85 -14.90 -7.61 -11.73
C PRO A 85 -15.47 -6.27 -11.25
N ARG A 86 -16.36 -6.28 -10.25
CA ARG A 86 -17.04 -5.09 -9.75
C ARG A 86 -17.13 -5.12 -8.24
N LEU A 87 -17.07 -3.94 -7.62
CA LEU A 87 -17.19 -3.77 -6.17
C LEU A 87 -18.45 -4.44 -5.60
N ASN A 88 -19.61 -4.24 -6.26
CA ASN A 88 -20.86 -4.84 -5.81
C ASN A 88 -20.82 -6.37 -5.76
N ARG A 89 -20.07 -7.02 -6.66
CA ARG A 89 -19.92 -8.49 -6.67
C ARG A 89 -19.09 -9.00 -5.49
N ILE A 90 -18.10 -8.23 -5.05
CA ILE A 90 -17.35 -8.53 -3.81
C ILE A 90 -18.27 -8.39 -2.60
N MET A 91 -18.98 -7.27 -2.52
CA MET A 91 -19.86 -6.97 -1.38
C MET A 91 -20.97 -8.01 -1.23
N SER A 92 -21.63 -8.39 -2.33
CA SER A 92 -22.64 -9.45 -2.33
C SER A 92 -22.05 -10.80 -1.90
N ALA A 93 -20.86 -11.17 -2.42
CA ALA A 93 -20.23 -12.44 -2.06
C ALA A 93 -19.88 -12.51 -0.57
N TYR A 94 -19.42 -11.41 0.04
CA TYR A 94 -19.21 -11.37 1.49
C TYR A 94 -20.51 -11.46 2.28
N ALA A 95 -21.57 -10.80 1.81
CA ALA A 95 -22.89 -10.81 2.47
C ALA A 95 -23.57 -12.19 2.44
N GLU A 96 -23.36 -12.97 1.37
CA GLU A 96 -23.92 -14.32 1.21
C GLU A 96 -23.29 -15.34 2.17
N ILE A 97 -22.05 -15.11 2.62
CA ILE A 97 -21.34 -16.02 3.53
C ILE A 97 -21.74 -15.69 4.97
N GLY A 98 -22.47 -16.60 5.62
CA GLY A 98 -22.92 -16.43 7.01
C GLY A 98 -21.81 -16.61 8.05
N ASP A 99 -20.84 -17.48 7.79
CA ASP A 99 -19.71 -17.72 8.69
C ASP A 99 -18.60 -16.67 8.50
N GLN A 100 -18.24 -16.00 9.59
CA GLN A 100 -17.22 -14.94 9.58
C GLN A 100 -15.84 -15.48 9.15
N THR A 101 -15.48 -16.70 9.57
CA THR A 101 -14.17 -17.28 9.25
C THR A 101 -14.07 -17.58 7.76
N GLN A 102 -15.08 -18.22 7.18
CA GLN A 102 -15.14 -18.44 5.73
C GLN A 102 -15.18 -17.13 4.94
N ARG A 103 -15.90 -16.12 5.45
CA ARG A 103 -15.99 -14.80 4.81
C ARG A 103 -14.61 -14.14 4.71
N GLU A 104 -13.83 -14.18 5.78
CA GLU A 104 -12.46 -13.68 5.81
C GLU A 104 -11.51 -14.40 4.84
N LEU A 105 -11.81 -15.65 4.50
CA LEU A 105 -11.01 -16.52 3.64
C LEU A 105 -11.54 -16.62 2.20
N LEU A 106 -12.55 -15.84 1.81
CA LEU A 106 -13.17 -15.89 0.48
C LEU A 106 -12.16 -15.81 -0.69
N PHE A 107 -11.07 -15.05 -0.53
CA PHE A 107 -10.04 -14.88 -1.55
C PHE A 107 -8.76 -15.65 -1.24
N GLU A 108 -8.75 -16.47 -0.18
CA GLU A 108 -7.67 -17.43 0.04
C GLU A 108 -7.56 -18.35 -1.18
N CYS A 109 -6.34 -18.71 -1.56
CA CYS A 109 -6.06 -19.55 -2.72
C CYS A 109 -6.43 -18.95 -4.10
N ASN A 110 -6.94 -17.72 -4.17
CA ASN A 110 -7.15 -17.05 -5.45
C ASN A 110 -5.82 -16.90 -6.19
N MET A 111 -5.78 -17.28 -7.46
CA MET A 111 -4.52 -17.36 -8.21
C MET A 111 -4.06 -15.97 -8.65
N VAL A 112 -2.83 -15.64 -8.29
CA VAL A 112 -2.15 -14.39 -8.63
C VAL A 112 -1.09 -14.69 -9.69
N HIS A 113 -1.29 -14.14 -10.89
CA HIS A 113 -0.35 -14.26 -11.99
C HIS A 113 0.53 -13.02 -12.11
N ARG A 114 1.85 -13.24 -12.20
CA ARG A 114 2.85 -12.20 -12.39
C ARG A 114 3.67 -12.49 -13.64
N TYR A 115 3.66 -11.55 -14.58
CA TYR A 115 4.57 -11.59 -15.72
C TYR A 115 5.95 -11.09 -15.30
N THR A 116 6.97 -11.90 -15.54
CA THR A 116 8.37 -11.56 -15.28
C THR A 116 9.19 -11.74 -16.56
N LYS A 117 10.41 -11.21 -16.60
CA LYS A 117 11.32 -11.40 -17.74
C LYS A 117 11.66 -12.89 -18.00
N ALA A 118 11.52 -13.75 -17.00
CA ALA A 118 11.77 -15.19 -17.07
C ALA A 118 10.50 -16.02 -17.38
N GLY A 119 9.35 -15.37 -17.61
CA GLY A 119 8.06 -16.05 -17.85
C GLY A 119 6.98 -15.69 -16.83
N GLN A 120 5.90 -16.47 -16.83
CA GLN A 120 4.76 -16.27 -15.93
C GLN A 120 4.99 -17.02 -14.61
N ALA A 121 5.08 -16.28 -13.51
CA ALA A 121 5.07 -16.84 -12.16
C ALA A 121 3.64 -16.78 -11.61
N SER A 122 3.21 -17.84 -10.93
CA SER A 122 1.87 -17.92 -10.35
C SER A 122 1.97 -18.32 -8.88
N ARG A 123 1.16 -17.71 -8.03
CA ARG A 123 1.03 -18.08 -6.61
C ARG A 123 -0.40 -17.91 -6.13
N SER A 124 -0.80 -18.66 -5.13
CA SER A 124 -2.05 -18.41 -4.41
C SER A 124 -1.94 -17.14 -3.56
N MET A 125 -3.07 -16.44 -3.43
CA MET A 125 -3.25 -15.43 -2.41
C MET A 125 -3.25 -16.08 -1.03
N ASN A 126 -2.53 -15.49 -0.08
CA ASN A 126 -2.44 -16.01 1.28
C ASN A 126 -3.60 -15.49 2.16
N ILE A 127 -3.76 -16.13 3.32
CA ILE A 127 -4.77 -15.78 4.33
C ILE A 127 -4.71 -14.30 4.71
N ASN A 128 -3.51 -13.74 4.92
CA ASN A 128 -3.36 -12.36 5.37
C ASN A 128 -3.90 -11.36 4.33
N LEU A 129 -3.67 -11.59 3.04
CA LEU A 129 -4.22 -10.74 1.97
C LEU A 129 -5.75 -10.86 1.88
N SER A 130 -6.29 -12.07 2.01
CA SER A 130 -7.76 -12.27 2.03
C SER A 130 -8.40 -11.54 3.22
N LYS A 131 -7.83 -11.69 4.41
CA LYS A 131 -8.30 -10.99 5.63
C LYS A 131 -8.25 -9.47 5.50
N ARG A 132 -7.19 -8.92 4.90
CA ARG A 132 -7.06 -7.48 4.64
C ARG A 132 -8.13 -6.97 3.69
N LEU A 133 -8.43 -7.72 2.62
CA LEU A 133 -9.50 -7.36 1.68
C LEU A 133 -10.85 -7.35 2.38
N HIS A 134 -11.16 -8.41 3.15
CA HIS A 134 -12.39 -8.49 3.93
C HIS A 134 -12.50 -7.33 4.92
N LEU A 135 -11.45 -7.08 5.71
CA LEU A 135 -11.44 -6.01 6.71
C LEU A 135 -11.65 -4.63 6.09
N THR A 136 -11.07 -4.37 4.91
CA THR A 136 -11.19 -3.08 4.23
C THR A 136 -12.57 -2.89 3.58
N MET A 137 -13.14 -3.95 2.98
CA MET A 137 -14.35 -3.83 2.16
C MET A 137 -15.63 -4.09 2.95
N TYR A 138 -15.58 -4.99 3.93
CA TYR A 138 -16.75 -5.48 4.67
C TYR A 138 -16.60 -5.38 6.20
N GLY A 139 -15.43 -4.92 6.69
CA GLY A 139 -15.20 -4.73 8.11
C GLY A 139 -16.12 -3.67 8.71
N THR A 140 -16.57 -3.91 9.94
CA THR A 140 -17.48 -3.01 10.67
C THR A 140 -16.76 -2.03 11.59
N ASN A 141 -15.47 -2.26 11.88
CA ASN A 141 -14.67 -1.41 12.75
C ASN A 141 -13.89 -0.36 11.92
N PRO A 142 -14.27 0.93 11.96
CA PRO A 142 -13.61 1.99 11.18
C PRO A 142 -12.19 2.32 11.67
N LEU A 143 -11.81 1.86 12.87
CA LEU A 143 -10.48 2.03 13.44
C LEU A 143 -9.59 0.79 13.25
N ALA A 144 -10.07 -0.23 12.52
CA ALA A 144 -9.28 -1.42 12.29
C ALA A 144 -8.06 -1.09 11.43
N PHE A 145 -6.88 -1.45 11.93
CA PHE A 145 -5.63 -1.17 11.25
C PHE A 145 -5.38 -2.17 10.12
N VAL A 146 -5.31 -1.66 8.88
CA VAL A 146 -4.94 -2.43 7.69
C VAL A 146 -3.52 -2.06 7.29
N GLY A 147 -2.54 -2.54 8.05
CA GLY A 147 -1.13 -2.24 7.83
C GLY A 147 -0.22 -3.40 8.24
N PRO A 148 1.11 -3.22 8.32
CA PRO A 148 2.02 -4.30 8.71
C PRO A 148 1.60 -5.01 10.00
N ASP A 149 1.75 -6.34 10.04
CA ASP A 149 1.30 -7.14 11.20
C ASP A 149 2.17 -6.87 12.46
N ASN A 150 3.37 -6.29 12.28
CA ASN A 150 4.30 -5.92 13.34
C ASN A 150 4.78 -4.47 13.18
N ALA A 151 4.98 -3.75 14.29
CA ALA A 151 5.50 -2.37 14.30
C ALA A 151 6.89 -2.24 13.62
N ALA A 152 7.68 -3.32 13.59
CA ALA A 152 8.99 -3.34 12.91
C ALA A 152 8.89 -3.16 11.38
N ASP A 153 7.79 -3.58 10.77
CA ASP A 153 7.56 -3.49 9.32
C ASP A 153 7.00 -2.11 8.90
N MET A 154 6.85 -1.16 9.84
CA MET A 154 6.37 0.20 9.56
C MET A 154 7.47 1.13 9.01
N HIS A 155 8.74 0.72 9.06
CA HIS A 155 9.90 1.55 8.73
C HIS A 155 10.62 1.20 7.41
N HIS A 156 10.04 0.30 6.60
CA HIS A 156 10.59 -0.09 5.30
C HIS A 156 9.80 0.50 4.13
#